data_AF-H3KBI0-F1
#
_entry.id   AF-H3KBI0-F1
#
_cell.length_a   1.000
_cell.length_b   1.000
_cell.length_c   1.000
_cell.angle_alpha   90.00
_cell.angle_beta   90.00
_cell.angle_gamma   90.00
#
_symmetry.space_group_name_H-M   'P 1'
#
loop_
_entity.id
_entity.type
_entity.pdbx_description
1 polymer ?
#
loop_
_entity_poly.entity_id
_entity_poly.type
_entity_poly.pdbx_seq_one_letter_code
_entity_poly.pdbx_strand_id
1 'polypeptide(L)'
;KFTQEFKLNAVRLVVEEGRVARQVADELGIPPKTLYNWLALYRQGTLIHENSRDCTPDEAEKAELRAKVRRLEQELALVKKFAAYLSTNGLK
;
A
#
# COMPACT_ATOMS: atom_id res chain seq x y z
N LYS A 1 11.48 8.82 5.11
CA LYS A 1 11.42 7.53 4.36
C LYS A 1 12.09 7.75 2.99
N PHE A 2 12.81 6.76 2.45
CA PHE A 2 13.51 6.88 1.16
C PHE A 2 12.58 6.48 0.00
N THR A 3 12.66 7.18 -1.14
CA THR A 3 11.88 6.85 -2.33
C THR A 3 12.32 5.52 -2.95
N GLN A 4 11.43 4.87 -3.70
CA GLN A 4 11.75 3.60 -4.35
C GLN A 4 12.93 3.72 -5.33
N GLU A 5 12.95 4.80 -6.11
CA GLU A 5 14.03 5.10 -7.05
C GLU A 5 15.37 5.28 -6.34
N PHE A 6 15.38 5.97 -5.19
CA PHE A 6 16.58 6.14 -4.40
C PHE A 6 17.14 4.79 -3.92
N LYS A 7 16.27 3.90 -3.42
CA LYS A 7 16.66 2.54 -2.99
C LYS A 7 17.22 1.72 -4.15
N LEU A 8 16.57 1.76 -5.32
CA LEU A 8 16.99 1.02 -6.50
C LEU A 8 18.33 1.52 -7.04
N ASN A 9 18.51 2.83 -7.14
CA ASN A 9 19.77 3.42 -7.60
C ASN A 9 20.91 3.05 -6.65
N ALA A 10 20.71 3.15 -5.34
CA ALA A 10 21.71 2.75 -4.34
C ALA A 10 22.12 1.27 -4.48
N VAL A 11 21.17 0.38 -4.79
CA VAL A 11 21.43 -1.03 -5.02
C VAL A 11 22.13 -1.30 -6.37
N ARG A 12 21.76 -0.58 -7.43
CA ARG A 12 22.42 -0.70 -8.75
C ARG A 12 23.90 -0.34 -8.71
N LEU A 13 24.26 0.71 -7.98
CA LEU A 13 25.66 1.09 -7.76
C LEU A 13 26.49 -0.09 -7.21
N VAL A 14 25.88 -0.95 -6.39
CA VAL A 14 26.58 -2.10 -5.81
C VAL A 14 26.51 -3.33 -6.73
N VAL A 15 25.35 -3.62 -7.32
CA VAL A 15 25.12 -4.86 -8.07
C VAL A 15 25.61 -4.78 -9.52
N GLU A 16 25.35 -3.65 -10.19
CA GLU A 16 25.66 -3.47 -11.62
C GLU A 16 27.07 -2.88 -11.80
N GLU A 17 27.43 -1.89 -10.99
CA GLU A 17 28.76 -1.24 -11.07
C GLU A 17 29.81 -1.90 -10.17
N GLY A 18 29.42 -2.89 -9.35
CA GLY A 18 30.35 -3.65 -8.50
C GLY A 18 30.95 -2.85 -7.34
N ARG A 19 30.39 -1.70 -6.98
CA ARG A 19 30.93 -0.83 -5.93
C ARG A 19 30.74 -1.43 -4.54
N VAL A 20 31.62 -1.08 -3.60
CA VAL A 20 31.54 -1.57 -2.22
C VAL A 20 30.35 -0.94 -1.51
N ALA A 21 29.41 -1.77 -1.04
CA ALA A 21 28.19 -1.32 -0.36
C ALA A 21 28.46 -0.34 0.80
N ARG A 22 29.52 -0.54 1.58
CA ARG A 22 29.87 0.37 2.67
C ARG A 22 30.22 1.79 2.16
N GLN A 23 31.03 1.89 1.11
CA GLN A 23 31.41 3.18 0.52
C GLN A 23 30.20 3.89 -0.09
N VAL A 24 29.36 3.14 -0.81
CA VAL A 24 28.11 3.66 -1.38
C VAL A 24 27.17 4.17 -0.27
N ALA A 25 27.08 3.45 0.85
CA ALA A 25 26.27 3.89 1.99
C ALA A 25 26.81 5.17 2.64
N ASP A 26 28.12 5.26 2.83
CA ASP A 26 28.79 6.44 3.40
C ASP A 26 28.63 7.68 2.48
N GLU A 27 28.78 7.51 1.16
CA GLU A 27 28.55 8.57 0.16
C GLU A 27 27.11 9.05 0.11
N LEU A 28 26.15 8.14 0.22
CA LEU A 28 24.73 8.45 0.23
C LEU A 28 24.24 8.94 1.62
N GLY A 29 25.12 8.98 2.62
CA GLY A 29 24.78 9.40 3.99
C GLY A 29 23.78 8.49 4.68
N ILE A 30 23.73 7.20 4.31
CA ILE A 30 22.82 6.21 4.89
C ILE A 30 23.56 5.17 5.74
N PRO A 31 22.93 4.60 6.78
CA PRO A 31 23.55 3.51 7.53
C PRO A 31 23.86 2.32 6.62
N PRO A 32 25.09 1.74 6.65
CA PRO A 32 25.46 0.62 5.79
C PRO A 32 24.50 -0.58 5.90
N LYS A 33 23.98 -0.85 7.12
CA LYS A 33 22.97 -1.88 7.38
C LYS A 33 21.71 -1.71 6.53
N THR A 34 21.29 -0.48 6.29
CA THR A 34 20.11 -0.15 5.47
C THR A 34 20.34 -0.56 4.02
N LEU A 35 21.53 -0.26 3.47
CA LEU A 35 21.87 -0.65 2.10
C LEU A 35 22.01 -2.17 1.96
N TYR A 36 22.59 -2.86 2.96
CA TYR A 36 22.64 -4.32 2.97
C TYR A 36 21.24 -4.96 2.99
N ASN A 37 20.30 -4.38 3.74
CA ASN A 37 18.91 -4.83 3.72
C ASN A 37 18.29 -4.65 2.33
N TRP A 38 18.51 -3.50 1.67
CA TRP A 38 18.00 -3.29 0.32
C TRP A 38 18.60 -4.25 -0.70
N LEU A 39 19.89 -4.57 -0.58
CA LEU A 39 20.55 -5.57 -1.41
C LEU A 39 19.93 -6.96 -1.22
N ALA A 40 19.63 -7.35 0.03
CA ALA A 40 18.97 -8.60 0.32
C ALA A 40 17.56 -8.66 -0.28
N LEU A 41 16.77 -7.60 -0.11
CA LEU A 41 15.42 -7.48 -0.68
C LEU A 41 15.45 -7.44 -2.22
N TYR A 42 16.48 -6.83 -2.82
CA TYR A 42 16.64 -6.80 -4.27
C TYR A 42 16.93 -8.19 -4.82
N ARG A 43 17.80 -8.97 -4.15
CA ARG A 43 18.07 -10.38 -4.49
C ARG A 43 16.82 -11.27 -4.35
N GLN A 44 15.93 -10.93 -3.44
CA GLN A 44 14.65 -11.62 -3.25
C GLN A 44 13.56 -11.12 -4.22
N GLY A 45 13.82 -10.07 -5.01
CA GLY A 45 12.82 -9.44 -5.87
C GLY A 45 11.77 -8.62 -5.13
N THR A 46 11.94 -8.37 -3.82
CA THR A 46 10.94 -7.72 -2.96
C THR A 46 11.25 -6.26 -2.62
N LEU A 47 12.40 -5.72 -3.05
CA LEU A 47 12.78 -4.32 -2.74
C LEU A 47 11.75 -3.30 -3.23
N ILE A 48 11.16 -3.55 -4.39
CA ILE A 48 10.12 -2.70 -5.00
C ILE A 48 8.82 -2.73 -4.17
N HIS A 49 8.54 -3.87 -3.52
CA HIS A 49 7.34 -4.09 -2.71
C HIS A 49 7.49 -3.60 -1.25
N GLU A 50 8.67 -3.14 -0.83
CA GLU A 50 8.89 -2.66 0.54
C GLU A 50 8.20 -1.31 0.81
N ASN A 51 7.96 -0.50 -0.23
CA ASN A 51 7.23 0.77 -0.12
C ASN A 51 5.71 0.62 -0.19
N SER A 52 5.19 -0.61 -0.29
CA SER A 52 3.77 -0.94 -0.15
C SER A 52 3.26 -0.84 1.29
N ARG A 53 3.81 0.08 2.10
CA ARG A 53 3.32 0.41 3.45
C ARG A 53 2.68 1.79 3.55
N ASP A 54 2.67 2.57 2.48
CA ASP A 54 1.91 3.82 2.41
C ASP A 54 1.06 3.78 1.11
N CYS A 55 -0.24 3.47 1.24
CA CYS A 55 -1.25 3.37 0.17
C CYS A 55 -1.05 2.23 -0.84
N THR A 56 -1.32 0.98 -0.43
CA THR A 56 -1.46 -0.12 -1.38
C THR A 56 -2.74 0.01 -2.22
N PRO A 57 -2.78 -0.54 -3.46
CA PRO A 57 -4.02 -0.71 -4.23
C PRO A 57 -5.15 -1.33 -3.40
N ASP A 58 -4.80 -2.22 -2.47
CA ASP A 58 -5.72 -2.82 -1.50
C ASP A 58 -6.41 -1.78 -0.61
N GLU A 59 -5.78 -0.64 -0.30
CA GLU A 59 -6.41 0.41 0.51
C GLU A 59 -7.40 1.25 -0.30
N ALA A 60 -7.11 1.50 -1.57
CA ALA A 60 -8.05 2.12 -2.49
C ALA A 60 -9.25 1.18 -2.74
N GLU A 61 -8.97 -0.11 -2.97
CA GLU A 61 -10.00 -1.14 -3.11
C GLU A 61 -10.82 -1.29 -1.81
N LYS A 62 -10.19 -1.28 -0.63
CA LYS A 62 -10.91 -1.28 0.66
C LYS A 62 -11.73 -0.02 0.85
N ALA A 63 -11.25 1.14 0.41
CA ALA A 63 -11.99 2.40 0.51
C ALA A 63 -13.24 2.37 -0.39
N GLU A 64 -13.10 1.85 -1.61
CA GLU A 64 -14.19 1.67 -2.56
C GLU A 64 -15.20 0.63 -2.05
N LEU A 65 -14.73 -0.53 -1.59
CA LEU A 65 -15.57 -1.56 -0.99
C LEU A 65 -16.33 -1.02 0.23
N ARG A 66 -15.68 -0.25 1.11
CA ARG A 66 -16.34 0.41 2.25
C ARG A 66 -17.37 1.44 1.81
N ALA A 67 -17.12 2.19 0.73
CA ALA A 67 -18.10 3.11 0.17
C ALA A 67 -19.31 2.36 -0.39
N LYS A 68 -19.09 1.23 -1.07
CA LYS A 68 -20.17 0.37 -1.59
C LYS A 68 -21.02 -0.22 -0.47
N VAL A 69 -20.41 -0.75 0.58
CA VAL A 69 -21.12 -1.29 1.76
C VAL A 69 -22.00 -0.22 2.38
N ARG A 70 -21.46 0.98 2.64
CA ARG A 70 -22.25 2.08 3.22
C ARG A 70 -23.45 2.46 2.36
N ARG A 71 -23.30 2.50 1.03
CA ARG A 71 -24.41 2.77 0.12
C ARG A 71 -25.48 1.67 0.19
N LEU A 72 -25.07 0.41 0.16
CA LEU A 72 -25.99 -0.73 0.24
C LEU A 72 -26.73 -0.76 1.59
N GLU A 73 -26.05 -0.44 2.69
CA GLU A 73 -26.68 -0.33 4.00
C GLU A 73 -27.73 0.79 4.05
N GLN A 74 -27.46 1.93 3.42
CA GLN A 74 -28.41 3.03 3.30
C GLN A 74 -29.64 2.65 2.46
N GLU A 75 -29.43 2.02 1.30
CA GLU A 75 -30.51 1.52 0.44
C GLU A 75 -31.37 0.48 1.18
N LEU A 76 -30.73 -0.44 1.89
CA LEU A 76 -31.41 -1.48 2.68
C LEU A 76 -32.18 -0.86 3.86
N ALA A 77 -31.61 0.11 4.55
CA ALA A 77 -32.29 0.84 5.63
C ALA A 77 -33.52 1.59 5.10
N LEU A 78 -33.44 2.18 3.92
CA LEU A 78 -34.56 2.85 3.28
C LEU A 78 -35.66 1.86 2.90
N VAL A 79 -35.31 0.73 2.27
CA VAL A 79 -36.27 -0.35 1.93
C VAL A 79 -36.96 -0.88 3.19
N LYS A 80 -36.21 -1.12 4.27
CA LYS A 80 -36.78 -1.55 5.56
C LYS A 80 -37.76 -0.52 6.13
N LYS A 81 -37.43 0.77 6.05
CA LYS A 81 -38.35 1.84 6.48
C LYS A 81 -39.63 1.85 5.65
N PHE A 82 -39.54 1.69 4.33
CA PHE A 82 -40.72 1.60 3.47
C PHE A 82 -41.54 0.35 3.78
N ALA A 83 -40.92 -0.82 3.92
CA ALA A 83 -41.62 -2.05 4.30
C ALA A 83 -42.35 -1.91 5.64
N ALA A 84 -41.68 -1.34 6.66
CA ALA A 84 -42.30 -1.07 7.95
C ALA A 84 -43.45 -0.07 7.82
N TYR A 85 -43.28 1.02 7.06
CA TYR A 85 -44.33 1.99 6.79
C TYR A 85 -45.53 1.34 6.09
N LEU A 86 -45.32 0.50 5.07
CA LEU A 86 -46.38 -0.21 4.35
C LEU A 86 -47.11 -1.22 5.23
N SER A 87 -46.39 -1.95 6.08
CA SER A 87 -46.99 -2.87 7.06
C SER A 87 -47.77 -2.16 8.16
N THR A 88 -47.37 -0.94 8.53
CA THR A 88 -48.01 -0.17 9.60
C THR A 88 -49.19 0.66 9.09
N ASN A 89 -49.07 1.23 7.89
CA ASN A 89 -50.08 2.11 7.30
C ASN A 89 -50.98 1.44 6.27
N GLY A 90 -50.78 0.14 6.01
CA GLY A 90 -51.64 -0.72 5.22
C GLY A 90 -51.99 -0.15 3.85
N LEU A 91 -51.37 -0.68 2.79
CA LEU A 91 -52.09 -0.72 1.51
C LEU A 91 -53.39 -1.49 1.79
N LYS A 92 -54.51 -0.76 1.89
CA LYS A 92 -55.84 -1.36 1.74
C LYS A 92 -55.97 -1.93 0.33
#